data_AF-A1U093-F1
#
_entry.id   AF-A1U093-F1
#
_cell.length_a   1.000
_cell.length_b   1.000
_cell.length_c   1.000
_cell.angle_alpha   90.00
_cell.angle_beta   90.00
_cell.angle_gamma   90.00
#
_symmetry.space_group_name_H-M   'P 1'
#
loop_
_entity.id
_entity.type
_entity.pdbx_description
1 polymer ?
#
loop_
_entity_poly.entity_id
_entity_poly.type
_entity_poly.pdbx_seq_one_letter_code
_entity_poly.pdbx_strand_id
1 'polypeptide(L)'
;MQLSPQVEKSADDIRSLLAKGYPRQSRIDLANDIALQALSRFVRAPEAEWCEGIEEVPFQWVVDVAGWQESDLEQLRQSYMARQLKLYYEFLHRLKVSPLPSVLVGCAGYLINSGLARASDILMLVFANKAAAEMQARIDNRLGRCGLAASTFHTLGKDIIAKVEGQQQSLTPFAEDDKRLALHVNQWFV
;
A
#
# COMPACT_ATOMS: atom_id res chain seq x y z
N MET A 1 14.60 29.09 25.13
CA MET A 1 15.77 28.18 24.98
C MET A 1 15.41 27.26 23.82
N GLN A 2 16.15 27.28 22.70
CA GLN A 2 15.80 26.46 21.53
C GLN A 2 16.14 24.99 21.78
N LEU A 3 15.31 24.07 21.30
CA LEU A 3 15.65 22.65 21.24
C LEU A 3 16.95 22.47 20.44
N SER A 4 17.68 21.39 20.70
CA SER A 4 18.86 21.07 19.89
C SER A 4 18.44 21.06 18.41
N PRO A 5 19.09 21.85 17.52
CA PRO A 5 18.76 21.91 16.09
C PRO A 5 18.78 20.53 15.39
N GLN A 6 19.43 19.55 16.02
CA GLN A 6 19.48 18.17 15.55
C GLN A 6 18.18 17.38 15.80
N VAL A 7 17.44 17.66 16.88
CA VAL A 7 16.13 17.02 17.15
C VAL A 7 15.10 17.52 16.17
N GLU A 8 15.08 18.83 15.91
CA GLU A 8 14.20 19.43 14.91
C GLU A 8 14.45 18.80 13.53
N LYS A 9 15.73 18.68 13.14
CA LYS A 9 16.10 17.99 11.90
C LYS A 9 15.63 16.53 11.86
N SER A 10 15.82 15.78 12.94
CA SER A 10 15.40 14.38 13.02
C SER A 10 13.87 14.24 12.94
N ALA A 11 13.14 15.12 13.60
CA ALA A 11 11.68 15.19 13.54
C ALA A 11 11.20 15.48 12.11
N ASP A 12 11.84 16.41 11.40
CA ASP A 12 11.50 16.73 10.01
C ASP A 12 11.85 15.60 9.04
N ASP A 13 12.98 14.92 9.25
CA ASP A 13 13.35 13.73 8.47
C ASP A 13 12.32 12.61 8.65
N ILE A 14 11.87 12.34 9.88
CA ILE A 14 10.79 11.38 10.18
C ILE A 14 9.48 11.79 9.49
N ARG A 15 9.08 13.06 9.62
CA ARG A 15 7.85 13.58 8.98
C ARG A 15 7.90 13.40 7.47
N SER A 16 9.01 13.78 6.85
CA SER A 16 9.23 13.63 5.40
C SER A 16 9.18 12.17 4.97
N LEU A 17 9.76 11.26 5.77
CA LEU A 17 9.77 9.84 5.48
C LEU A 17 8.36 9.22 5.53
N LEU A 18 7.58 9.56 6.55
CA LEU A 18 6.23 9.03 6.75
C LEU A 18 5.18 9.70 5.83
N ALA A 19 5.45 10.91 5.32
CA ALA A 19 4.56 11.61 4.39
C ALA A 19 4.58 11.06 2.95
N LYS A 20 5.55 10.23 2.56
CA LYS A 20 5.70 9.67 1.19
C LYS A 20 4.68 8.57 0.85
N GLY A 21 3.41 8.78 1.16
CA GLY A 21 2.32 7.80 0.97
C GLY A 21 2.23 6.76 2.10
N TYR A 22 1.58 5.62 1.83
CA TYR A 22 1.22 4.62 2.85
C TYR A 22 2.40 4.19 3.75
N PRO A 23 2.32 4.30 5.08
CA PRO A 23 3.42 4.00 6.01
C PRO A 23 3.73 2.49 6.04
N ARG A 24 4.62 2.06 5.13
CA ARG A 24 5.12 0.69 5.04
C ARG A 24 6.04 0.38 6.21
N GLN A 25 6.11 -0.89 6.60
CA GLN A 25 6.93 -1.34 7.73
C GLN A 25 8.38 -0.85 7.62
N SER A 26 9.03 -1.05 6.47
CA SER A 26 10.41 -0.60 6.25
C SER A 26 10.66 0.90 6.47
N ARG A 27 9.66 1.76 6.24
CA ARG A 27 9.77 3.20 6.53
C ARG A 27 9.50 3.53 7.98
N ILE A 28 8.61 2.76 8.63
CA ILE A 28 8.35 2.88 10.06
C ILE A 28 9.60 2.46 10.83
N ASP A 29 10.24 1.35 10.46
CA ASP A 29 11.47 0.87 11.09
C ASP A 29 12.57 1.92 10.98
N LEU A 30 12.77 2.49 9.78
CA LEU A 30 13.74 3.57 9.57
C LEU A 30 13.38 4.84 10.37
N ALA A 31 12.10 5.20 10.49
CA ALA A 31 11.67 6.32 11.31
C ALA A 31 11.96 6.08 12.81
N ASN A 32 11.71 4.86 13.28
CA ASN A 32 12.00 4.44 14.65
C ASN A 32 13.51 4.44 14.93
N ASP A 33 14.33 3.95 14.00
CA ASP A 33 15.80 4.01 14.10
C ASP A 33 16.31 5.45 14.23
N ILE A 34 15.79 6.37 13.39
CA ILE A 34 16.13 7.80 13.47
C ILE A 34 15.72 8.38 14.83
N ALA A 35 14.54 8.00 15.32
CA ALA A 35 14.03 8.47 16.61
C ALA A 35 14.86 7.96 17.79
N LEU A 36 15.18 6.66 17.83
CA LEU A 36 16.02 6.06 18.86
C LEU A 36 17.45 6.64 18.83
N GLN A 37 18.01 6.86 17.64
CA GLN A 37 19.32 7.52 17.51
C GLN A 37 19.30 8.96 18.04
N ALA A 38 18.23 9.71 17.75
CA ALA A 38 18.07 11.07 18.27
C ALA A 38 17.96 11.07 19.80
N LEU A 39 17.19 10.14 20.40
CA LEU A 39 17.00 10.03 21.84
C LEU A 39 18.21 9.49 22.60
N SER A 40 18.99 8.58 22.00
CA SER A 40 20.19 8.00 22.63
C SER A 40 21.25 9.04 23.04
N ARG A 41 21.18 10.24 22.46
CA ARG A 41 22.04 11.39 22.77
C ARG A 41 21.59 12.17 24.00
N PHE A 42 20.39 11.90 24.51
CA PHE A 42 19.82 12.53 25.69
C PHE A 42 19.84 11.53 26.85
N VAL A 43 20.53 11.88 27.94
CA VAL A 43 20.62 11.05 29.15
C VAL A 43 19.26 10.91 29.84
N ARG A 44 18.39 11.92 29.70
CA ARG A 44 17.01 11.95 30.19
C ARG A 44 16.19 12.82 29.26
N ALA A 45 15.00 12.36 28.86
CA ALA A 45 14.03 13.25 28.20
C ALA A 45 13.68 14.39 29.17
N PRO A 46 13.61 15.65 28.70
CA PRO A 46 13.17 16.75 29.53
C PRO A 46 11.76 16.45 30.05
N GLU A 47 11.53 16.64 31.36
CA GLU A 47 10.17 16.53 31.92
C GLU A 47 9.31 17.68 31.36
N ALA A 48 8.00 17.47 31.22
CA ALA A 48 7.09 18.48 30.65
C ALA A 48 7.17 19.84 31.38
N GLU A 49 7.52 19.82 32.67
CA GLU A 49 7.75 21.00 33.51
C GLU A 49 9.00 21.80 33.12
N TRP A 50 9.97 21.18 32.42
CA TRP A 50 11.25 21.79 32.02
C TRP A 50 11.17 22.52 30.66
N CYS A 51 10.03 22.40 30.00
CA CYS A 51 9.83 22.84 28.62
C CYS A 51 8.87 24.04 28.49
N GLU A 52 8.62 24.79 29.57
CA GLU A 52 7.84 26.02 29.50
C GLU A 52 8.45 27.01 28.50
N GLY A 53 7.72 27.30 27.42
CA GLY A 53 8.12 28.24 26.36
C GLY A 53 9.01 27.65 25.26
N ILE A 54 9.09 26.33 25.16
CA ILE A 54 9.76 25.62 24.06
C ILE A 54 8.68 24.96 23.18
N GLU A 55 8.79 25.05 21.85
CA GLU A 55 7.93 24.24 20.96
C GLU A 55 8.31 22.76 21.12
N GLU A 56 7.70 22.07 22.08
CA GLU A 56 7.97 20.66 22.39
C GLU A 56 7.58 19.69 21.27
N VAL A 57 6.78 20.16 20.30
CA VAL A 57 6.17 19.34 19.25
C VAL A 57 7.17 18.46 18.48
N PRO A 58 8.37 18.94 18.07
CA PRO A 58 9.36 18.09 17.40
C PRO A 58 9.99 17.05 18.34
N PHE A 59 10.23 17.42 19.61
CA PHE A 59 10.83 16.51 20.58
C PHE A 59 9.84 15.42 21.00
N GLN A 60 8.61 15.80 21.35
CA GLN A 60 7.54 14.86 21.69
C GLN A 60 7.25 13.92 20.53
N TRP A 61 7.23 14.42 19.29
CA TRP A 61 7.09 13.59 18.10
C TRP A 61 8.17 12.52 17.98
N VAL A 62 9.43 12.86 18.25
CA VAL A 62 10.55 11.91 18.25
C VAL A 62 10.39 10.89 19.38
N VAL A 63 9.96 11.31 20.57
CA VAL A 63 9.66 10.42 21.71
C VAL A 63 8.54 9.44 21.35
N ASP A 64 7.45 9.92 20.79
CA ASP A 64 6.30 9.12 20.40
C ASP A 64 6.70 8.06 19.37
N VAL A 65 7.42 8.47 18.31
CA VAL A 65 7.86 7.56 17.23
C VAL A 65 8.79 6.46 17.75
N ALA A 66 9.68 6.79 18.69
CA ALA A 66 10.54 5.80 19.33
C ALA A 66 9.75 4.81 20.21
N GLY A 67 8.66 5.26 20.81
CA GLY A 67 7.81 4.48 21.71
C GLY A 67 6.62 3.76 21.06
N TRP A 68 6.38 3.95 19.76
CA TRP A 68 5.22 3.39 19.07
C TRP A 68 5.11 1.88 19.22
N GLN A 69 3.91 1.47 19.62
CA GLN A 69 3.49 0.08 19.68
C GLN A 69 2.72 -0.30 18.40
N GLU A 70 2.46 -1.59 18.21
CA GLU A 70 1.70 -2.08 17.06
C GLU A 70 0.33 -1.39 16.91
N SER A 71 -0.32 -1.03 18.03
CA SER A 71 -1.57 -0.28 18.04
C SER A 71 -1.44 1.13 17.44
N ASP A 72 -0.34 1.82 17.70
CA ASP A 72 -0.10 3.19 17.19
C ASP A 72 0.15 3.15 15.68
N LEU A 73 0.90 2.14 15.23
CA LEU A 73 1.15 1.90 13.81
C LEU A 73 -0.15 1.58 13.07
N GLU A 74 -1.02 0.78 13.68
CA GLU A 74 -2.31 0.44 13.13
C GLU A 74 -3.22 1.68 13.06
N GLN A 75 -3.27 2.51 14.10
CA GLN A 75 -4.00 3.78 14.07
C GLN A 75 -3.47 4.74 12.99
N LEU A 76 -2.15 4.82 12.80
CA LEU A 76 -1.53 5.62 11.75
C LEU A 76 -1.97 5.15 10.35
N ARG A 77 -1.95 3.84 10.12
CA ARG A 77 -2.38 3.20 8.88
C ARG A 77 -3.87 3.40 8.63
N GLN A 78 -4.71 3.22 9.66
CA GLN A 78 -6.15 3.45 9.59
C GLN A 78 -6.47 4.91 9.29
N SER A 79 -5.78 5.85 9.93
CA SER A 79 -5.94 7.29 9.67
C SER A 79 -5.56 7.66 8.24
N TYR A 80 -4.48 7.08 7.70
CA TYR A 80 -4.11 7.24 6.30
C TYR A 80 -5.18 6.65 5.37
N MET A 81 -5.61 5.40 5.62
CA MET A 81 -6.63 4.72 4.82
C MET A 81 -7.96 5.47 4.83
N ALA A 82 -8.42 5.93 6.00
CA ALA A 82 -9.65 6.72 6.13
C ALA A 82 -9.55 8.04 5.37
N ARG A 83 -8.40 8.71 5.41
CA ARG A 83 -8.16 9.93 4.62
C ARG A 83 -8.17 9.65 3.13
N GLN A 84 -7.48 8.60 2.67
CA GLN A 84 -7.49 8.21 1.26
C GLN A 84 -8.89 7.82 0.81
N LEU A 85 -9.61 7.03 1.62
CA LEU A 85 -10.98 6.65 1.35
C LEU A 85 -11.83 7.90 1.22
N LYS A 86 -11.76 8.88 2.14
CA LYS A 86 -12.50 10.13 2.02
C LYS A 86 -12.19 10.88 0.72
N LEU A 87 -10.90 11.03 0.37
CA LEU A 87 -10.46 11.73 -0.84
C LEU A 87 -10.97 11.06 -2.13
N TYR A 88 -10.92 9.73 -2.20
CA TYR A 88 -11.36 8.98 -3.38
C TYR A 88 -12.84 8.63 -3.37
N TYR A 89 -13.49 8.57 -2.21
CA TYR A 89 -14.90 8.24 -2.08
C TYR A 89 -15.76 9.30 -2.75
N GLU A 90 -15.46 10.59 -2.58
CA GLU A 90 -16.17 11.64 -3.31
C GLU A 90 -16.01 11.53 -4.83
N PHE A 91 -14.82 11.15 -5.31
CA PHE A 91 -14.55 10.89 -6.72
C PHE A 91 -15.32 9.67 -7.26
N LEU A 92 -15.25 8.54 -6.56
CA LEU A 92 -15.93 7.29 -6.91
C LEU A 92 -17.46 7.41 -6.81
N HIS A 93 -17.95 8.14 -5.82
CA HIS A 93 -19.36 8.42 -5.62
C HIS A 93 -19.92 9.35 -6.70
N ARG A 94 -19.16 10.39 -7.10
CA ARG A 94 -19.52 11.24 -8.25
C ARG A 94 -19.65 10.43 -9.54
N LEU A 95 -18.76 9.45 -9.73
CA LEU A 95 -18.79 8.55 -10.87
C LEU A 95 -19.85 7.44 -10.75
N LYS A 96 -20.65 7.40 -9.66
CA LYS A 96 -21.62 6.33 -9.35
C LYS A 96 -21.01 4.93 -9.52
N VAL A 97 -19.75 4.77 -9.12
CA VAL A 97 -19.02 3.51 -9.29
C VAL A 97 -19.57 2.48 -8.32
N SER A 98 -20.46 1.65 -8.82
CA SER A 98 -20.83 0.38 -8.21
C SER A 98 -19.72 -0.65 -8.52
N PRO A 99 -19.52 -1.69 -7.69
CA PRO A 99 -18.48 -2.73 -7.91
C PRO A 99 -18.75 -3.61 -9.15
N LEU A 100 -19.65 -3.19 -10.03
CA LEU A 100 -19.99 -3.87 -11.26
C LEU A 100 -18.82 -3.73 -12.25
N PRO A 101 -18.35 -4.84 -12.85
CA PRO A 101 -17.28 -4.83 -13.84
C PRO A 101 -17.51 -3.83 -14.99
N SER A 102 -18.77 -3.67 -15.42
CA SER A 102 -19.14 -2.73 -16.49
C SER A 102 -18.88 -1.27 -16.15
N VAL A 103 -19.02 -0.89 -14.87
CA VAL A 103 -18.83 0.48 -14.40
C VAL A 103 -17.34 0.78 -14.26
N LEU A 104 -16.56 -0.17 -13.75
CA LEU A 104 -15.10 -0.06 -13.70
C LEU A 104 -14.48 0.08 -15.10
N VAL A 105 -14.94 -0.72 -16.07
CA VAL A 105 -14.51 -0.59 -17.48
C VAL A 105 -14.88 0.77 -18.06
N GLY A 106 -16.10 1.27 -17.77
CA GLY A 106 -16.53 2.61 -18.19
C GLY A 106 -15.66 3.72 -17.60
N CYS A 107 -15.30 3.62 -16.31
CA CYS A 107 -14.44 4.60 -15.64
C CYS A 107 -13.03 4.59 -16.21
N ALA A 108 -12.43 3.42 -16.42
CA ALA A 108 -11.11 3.33 -17.05
C ALA A 108 -11.13 3.88 -18.48
N GLY A 109 -12.19 3.58 -19.24
CA GLY A 109 -12.39 4.17 -20.56
C GLY A 109 -12.46 5.70 -20.53
N TYR A 110 -13.20 6.27 -19.57
CA TYR A 110 -13.26 7.71 -19.39
C TYR A 110 -11.88 8.31 -19.07
N LEU A 111 -11.13 7.72 -18.12
CA LEU A 111 -9.80 8.20 -17.73
C LEU A 111 -8.81 8.18 -18.91
N ILE A 112 -8.84 7.12 -19.72
CA ILE A 112 -8.00 6.98 -20.91
C ILE A 112 -8.40 8.00 -21.99
N ASN A 113 -9.68 8.07 -22.34
CA ASN A 113 -10.15 8.93 -23.43
C ASN A 113 -10.07 10.42 -23.09
N SER A 114 -10.13 10.78 -21.79
CA SER A 114 -9.95 12.16 -21.32
C SER A 114 -8.49 12.58 -21.16
N GLY A 115 -7.53 11.67 -21.38
CA GLY A 115 -6.10 11.93 -21.20
C GLY A 115 -5.67 12.08 -19.74
N LEU A 116 -6.52 11.72 -18.78
CA LEU A 116 -6.23 11.80 -17.34
C LEU A 116 -5.33 10.65 -16.85
N ALA A 117 -5.29 9.53 -17.57
CA ALA A 117 -4.39 8.41 -17.30
C ALA A 117 -4.09 7.64 -18.59
N ARG A 118 -2.90 7.04 -18.71
CA ARG A 118 -2.64 6.05 -19.76
C ARG A 118 -3.11 4.68 -19.29
N ALA A 119 -3.37 3.76 -20.21
CA ALA A 119 -3.74 2.39 -19.86
C ALA A 119 -2.71 1.71 -18.94
N SER A 120 -1.42 2.00 -19.12
CA SER A 120 -0.33 1.52 -18.27
C SER A 120 -0.36 2.05 -16.83
N ASP A 121 -1.08 3.14 -16.58
CA ASP A 121 -1.21 3.75 -15.25
C ASP A 121 -2.40 3.15 -14.48
N ILE A 122 -3.20 2.27 -15.10
CA ILE A 122 -4.42 1.68 -14.52
C ILE A 122 -4.23 0.17 -14.32
N LEU A 123 -4.45 -0.29 -13.09
CA LEU A 123 -4.40 -1.71 -12.72
C LEU A 123 -5.81 -2.20 -12.37
N MET A 124 -6.34 -3.17 -13.13
CA MET A 124 -7.61 -3.85 -12.83
C MET A 124 -7.37 -5.21 -12.19
N LEU A 125 -7.83 -5.37 -10.95
CA LEU A 125 -7.70 -6.62 -10.20
C LEU A 125 -9.05 -7.24 -9.86
N VAL A 126 -9.12 -8.56 -10.00
CA VAL A 126 -10.28 -9.37 -9.63
C VAL A 126 -9.86 -10.67 -8.96
N PHE A 127 -10.78 -11.28 -8.21
CA PHE A 127 -10.47 -12.46 -7.40
C PHE A 127 -10.30 -13.76 -8.20
N ALA A 128 -11.07 -13.95 -9.27
CA ALA A 128 -11.13 -15.22 -9.99
C ALA A 128 -10.70 -15.08 -11.45
N ASN A 129 -10.00 -16.09 -11.98
CA ASN A 129 -9.56 -16.12 -13.38
C ASN A 129 -10.73 -15.97 -14.36
N LYS A 130 -11.88 -16.58 -14.06
CA LYS A 130 -13.09 -16.43 -14.88
C LYS A 130 -13.58 -14.97 -14.91
N ALA A 131 -13.56 -14.28 -13.77
CA ALA A 131 -13.94 -12.87 -13.69
C ALA A 131 -12.93 -11.98 -14.43
N ALA A 132 -11.63 -12.32 -14.41
CA ALA A 132 -10.60 -11.61 -15.15
C ALA A 132 -10.84 -11.72 -16.65
N ALA A 133 -11.09 -12.94 -17.15
CA ALA A 133 -11.40 -13.18 -18.56
C ALA A 133 -12.68 -12.45 -19.00
N GLU A 134 -13.74 -12.48 -18.19
CA GLU A 134 -14.98 -11.74 -18.49
C GLU A 134 -14.74 -10.22 -18.51
N MET A 135 -14.00 -9.69 -17.54
CA MET A 135 -13.66 -8.28 -17.47
C MET A 135 -12.78 -7.86 -18.67
N GLN A 136 -11.81 -8.69 -19.06
CA GLN A 136 -10.99 -8.45 -20.25
C GLN A 136 -11.83 -8.42 -21.53
N ALA A 137 -12.74 -9.37 -21.71
CA ALA A 137 -13.64 -9.37 -22.86
C ALA A 137 -14.49 -8.10 -22.94
N ARG A 138 -14.92 -7.56 -21.78
CA ARG A 138 -15.65 -6.28 -21.71
C ARG A 138 -14.77 -5.09 -22.05
N ILE A 139 -13.50 -5.07 -21.62
CA ILE A 139 -12.51 -4.05 -21.98
C ILE A 139 -12.32 -4.06 -23.50
N ASP A 140 -11.99 -5.22 -24.06
CA ASP A 140 -11.71 -5.39 -25.49
C ASP A 140 -12.92 -4.97 -26.35
N ASN A 141 -14.13 -5.32 -25.92
CA ASN A 141 -15.37 -4.97 -26.63
C ASN A 141 -15.65 -3.47 -26.61
N ARG A 142 -15.43 -2.78 -25.48
CA ARG A 142 -15.80 -1.37 -25.31
C ARG A 142 -14.71 -0.37 -25.65
N LEU A 143 -13.46 -0.71 -25.36
CA LEU A 143 -12.29 0.17 -25.46
C LEU A 143 -11.31 -0.29 -26.54
N GLY A 144 -11.54 -1.46 -27.15
CA GLY A 144 -10.60 -2.07 -28.07
C GLY A 144 -9.33 -2.53 -27.37
N ARG A 145 -8.28 -2.78 -28.16
CA ARG A 145 -6.95 -3.14 -27.67
C ARG A 145 -6.18 -1.89 -27.22
N CYS A 146 -6.67 -1.22 -26.18
CA CYS A 146 -6.07 0.00 -25.64
C CYS A 146 -4.89 -0.26 -24.68
N GLY A 147 -4.51 -1.53 -24.48
CA GLY A 147 -3.41 -1.94 -23.58
C GLY A 147 -3.81 -2.09 -22.11
N LEU A 148 -5.09 -1.90 -21.79
CA LEU A 148 -5.62 -2.14 -20.45
C LEU A 148 -5.88 -3.63 -20.23
N ALA A 149 -5.39 -4.18 -19.12
CA ALA A 149 -5.52 -5.59 -18.78
C ALA A 149 -6.19 -5.80 -17.42
N ALA A 150 -7.10 -6.77 -17.35
CA ALA A 150 -7.65 -7.31 -16.11
C ALA A 150 -6.85 -8.53 -15.68
N SER A 151 -6.40 -8.55 -14.44
CA SER A 151 -5.59 -9.63 -13.87
C SER A 151 -6.11 -10.09 -12.52
N THR A 152 -5.63 -11.23 -12.06
CA THR A 152 -5.88 -11.68 -10.68
C THR A 152 -4.70 -11.32 -9.79
N PHE A 153 -4.93 -11.33 -8.47
CA PHE A 153 -3.85 -11.14 -7.49
C PHE A 153 -2.73 -12.17 -7.67
N HIS A 154 -3.08 -13.42 -8.00
CA HIS A 154 -2.09 -14.48 -8.24
C HIS A 154 -1.23 -14.21 -9.46
N THR A 155 -1.83 -13.82 -10.59
CA THR A 155 -1.08 -13.48 -11.81
C THR A 155 -0.18 -12.27 -11.57
N LEU A 156 -0.71 -11.20 -10.97
CA LEU A 156 0.09 -10.02 -10.63
C LEU A 156 1.25 -10.37 -9.69
N GLY A 157 1.01 -11.20 -8.67
CA GLY A 157 2.05 -11.64 -7.74
C GLY A 157 3.16 -12.41 -8.45
N LYS A 158 2.81 -13.37 -9.32
CA LYS A 158 3.77 -14.11 -10.15
C LYS A 158 4.59 -13.17 -11.04
N ASP A 159 3.96 -12.19 -11.67
CA ASP A 159 4.64 -11.23 -12.56
C ASP A 159 5.63 -10.33 -11.80
N ILE A 160 5.27 -9.87 -10.60
CA ILE A 160 6.15 -9.07 -9.74
C ILE A 160 7.38 -9.88 -9.34
N ILE A 161 7.17 -11.12 -8.86
CA ILE A 161 8.26 -12.02 -8.45
C ILE A 161 9.18 -12.29 -9.63
N ALA A 162 8.64 -12.69 -10.78
CA ALA A 162 9.43 -12.97 -11.96
C ALA A 162 10.27 -11.76 -12.40
N LYS A 163 9.71 -10.54 -12.30
CA LYS A 163 10.40 -9.30 -12.67
C LYS A 163 11.50 -8.91 -11.69
N VAL A 164 11.32 -9.15 -10.39
CA VAL A 164 12.28 -8.78 -9.35
C VAL A 164 13.37 -9.84 -9.18
N GLU A 165 13.00 -11.11 -9.20
CA GLU A 165 13.90 -12.25 -8.94
C GLU A 165 14.55 -12.80 -10.22
N GLY A 166 14.06 -12.42 -11.41
CA GLY A 166 14.57 -12.91 -12.69
C GLY A 166 14.27 -14.38 -12.98
N GLN A 167 13.57 -15.07 -12.07
CA GLN A 167 13.12 -16.45 -12.21
C GLN A 167 11.63 -16.54 -11.89
N GLN A 168 10.86 -17.13 -12.79
CA GLN A 168 9.47 -17.48 -12.51
C GLN A 168 9.51 -18.77 -11.68
N GLN A 169 9.18 -18.69 -10.40
CA GLN A 169 9.08 -19.88 -9.57
C GLN A 169 8.04 -20.81 -10.22
N SER A 170 8.49 -21.96 -10.75
CA SER A 170 7.58 -22.98 -11.20
C SER A 170 6.88 -23.51 -9.97
N LEU A 171 5.65 -23.03 -9.74
CA LEU A 171 4.78 -23.68 -8.79
C LEU A 171 4.75 -25.16 -9.17
N THR A 172 5.00 -26.05 -8.20
CA THR A 172 4.96 -27.48 -8.45
C THR A 172 3.62 -27.84 -9.11
N PRO A 173 3.55 -28.90 -9.95
CA PRO A 173 2.34 -29.25 -10.72
C PRO A 173 1.06 -29.47 -9.90
N PHE A 174 1.18 -29.46 -8.56
CA PHE A 174 0.12 -29.59 -7.58
C PHE A 174 -0.57 -28.29 -7.21
N ALA A 175 0.04 -27.13 -7.46
CA ALA A 175 -0.52 -25.83 -7.09
C ALA A 175 -1.38 -25.20 -8.20
N GLU A 176 -1.33 -25.74 -9.42
CA GLU A 176 -2.07 -25.21 -10.57
C GLU A 176 -3.31 -26.02 -10.94
N ASP A 177 -3.49 -27.22 -10.37
CA ASP A 177 -4.53 -28.16 -10.78
C ASP A 177 -5.17 -28.86 -9.57
N ASP A 178 -6.28 -28.30 -9.10
CA ASP A 178 -7.10 -28.84 -8.01
C ASP A 178 -7.50 -30.30 -8.24
N LYS A 179 -7.63 -30.73 -9.51
CA LYS A 179 -7.96 -32.13 -9.85
C LYS A 179 -6.77 -33.06 -9.65
N ARG A 180 -5.54 -32.59 -9.93
CA ARG A 180 -4.32 -33.36 -9.63
C ARG A 180 -4.04 -33.43 -8.14
N LEU A 181 -4.29 -32.36 -7.39
CA LEU A 181 -4.20 -32.39 -5.93
C LEU A 181 -5.17 -33.43 -5.35
N ALA A 182 -6.43 -33.44 -5.79
CA ALA A 182 -7.43 -34.41 -5.33
C ALA A 182 -7.05 -35.86 -5.68
N LEU A 183 -6.53 -36.11 -6.88
CA LEU A 183 -6.03 -37.44 -7.29
C LEU A 183 -4.81 -37.89 -6.47
N HIS A 184 -3.90 -36.96 -6.15
CA HIS A 184 -2.67 -37.27 -5.42
C HIS A 184 -2.93 -37.50 -3.93
N VAL A 185 -3.80 -36.71 -3.30
CA VAL A 185 -4.23 -36.93 -1.90
C VAL A 185 -4.91 -38.30 -1.74
N ASN A 186 -5.71 -38.73 -2.72
CA ASN A 186 -6.35 -40.05 -2.68
C ASN A 186 -5.36 -41.23 -2.80
N GLN A 187 -4.18 -41.02 -3.38
CA GLN A 187 -3.13 -42.06 -3.42
C GLN A 187 -2.38 -42.22 -2.09
N TRP A 188 -2.45 -41.24 -1.19
CA TRP A 188 -1.78 -41.28 0.13
C TRP A 188 -2.60 -42.03 1.20
N PHE A 189 -3.88 -42.30 0.94
CA PHE A 189 -4.79 -42.99 1.86
C PHE A 189 -5.09 -44.45 1.43
N VAL A 190 -4.21 -45.07 0.64
CA VAL A 190 -4.24 -46.53 0.40
C VAL A 190 -3.29 -47.22 1.36
#